data_AF-A0A6N2EKF4-F1
#
_entry.id   AF-A0A6N2EKF4-F1
#
_cell.length_a   1.000
_cell.length_b   1.000
_cell.length_c   1.000
_cell.angle_alpha   90.00
_cell.angle_beta   90.00
_cell.angle_gamma   90.00
#
_symmetry.space_group_name_H-M   'P 1'
#
loop_
_entity.id
_entity.type
_entity.pdbx_description
1 polymer ?
#
loop_
_entity_poly.entity_id
_entity_poly.type
_entity_poly.pdbx_seq_one_letter_code
_entity_poly.pdbx_strand_id
1 'polypeptide(L)'
;MSMSPSMSMPLLLAAMALGLVLPSAEARAEPTETLYSLETRCSVAGGEPEPCVVEATKDAEGTTYRHTIGERVETVRISDAPVRMSVWDPSKNTWNPLNSAAARFSTNTICFNGRDLCVVNANYLNSVREERPDATAGRDLVQVRFDDSGRVDLTCYDDGCKEVR
;
A
#
# COMPACT_ATOMS: atom_id res chain seq x y z
N MET A 1 -76.22 -27.89 -34.57
CA MET A 1 -75.26 -29.02 -34.53
C MET A 1 -73.92 -28.53 -35.08
N SER A 2 -72.85 -28.84 -34.35
CA SER A 2 -71.46 -29.01 -34.80
C SER A 2 -70.58 -27.83 -35.22
N MET A 3 -69.55 -27.64 -34.38
CA MET A 3 -68.10 -27.67 -34.67
C MET A 3 -67.40 -26.43 -35.23
N SER A 4 -66.45 -25.93 -34.42
CA SER A 4 -65.28 -25.08 -34.71
C SER A 4 -64.34 -25.70 -35.77
N PRO A 5 -63.34 -24.97 -36.35
CA PRO A 5 -62.10 -24.61 -35.61
C PRO A 5 -61.41 -23.28 -35.97
N SER A 6 -60.42 -22.98 -35.12
CA SER A 6 -59.45 -21.87 -35.09
C SER A 6 -58.38 -21.89 -36.21
N MET A 7 -57.50 -20.87 -36.14
CA MET A 7 -56.20 -20.62 -36.81
C MET A 7 -56.28 -19.64 -37.99
N SER A 8 -55.37 -18.70 -38.25
CA SER A 8 -54.20 -18.12 -37.56
C SER A 8 -53.68 -16.95 -38.42
N MET A 9 -52.98 -15.98 -37.79
CA MET A 9 -51.97 -15.04 -38.35
C MET A 9 -52.42 -13.94 -39.35
N PRO A 10 -51.58 -12.93 -39.63
CA PRO A 10 -50.55 -12.21 -38.83
C PRO A 10 -50.73 -10.68 -38.91
N LEU A 11 -50.07 -9.87 -38.06
CA LEU A 11 -49.24 -8.71 -38.48
C LEU A 11 -48.76 -7.84 -37.31
N LEU A 12 -47.56 -7.28 -37.54
CA LEU A 12 -46.94 -6.04 -37.04
C LEU A 12 -45.69 -6.29 -36.18
N LEU A 13 -44.49 -6.27 -36.79
CA LEU A 13 -43.65 -5.09 -37.09
C LEU A 13 -43.09 -4.41 -35.83
N ALA A 14 -41.78 -4.60 -35.59
CA ALA A 14 -40.77 -3.55 -35.73
C ALA A 14 -39.48 -3.98 -35.00
N ALA A 15 -38.42 -4.20 -35.79
CA ALA A 15 -37.06 -4.30 -35.29
C ALA A 15 -36.48 -2.90 -35.10
N MET A 16 -36.05 -2.57 -33.89
CA MET A 16 -35.03 -1.56 -33.62
C MET A 16 -34.13 -2.07 -32.51
N ALA A 17 -32.99 -2.62 -32.92
CA ALA A 17 -31.81 -2.70 -32.07
C ALA A 17 -31.17 -1.31 -32.03
N LEU A 18 -30.79 -0.80 -30.85
CA LEU A 18 -29.59 0.03 -30.63
C LEU A 18 -29.52 0.43 -29.15
N GLY A 19 -28.34 0.24 -28.53
CA GLY A 19 -28.00 0.83 -27.23
C GLY A 19 -27.63 -0.18 -26.15
N LEU A 20 -26.62 -1.02 -26.41
CA LEU A 20 -25.85 -1.65 -25.32
C LEU A 20 -25.30 -0.53 -24.43
N VAL A 21 -25.83 -0.40 -23.21
CA VAL A 21 -25.20 0.35 -22.13
C VAL A 21 -23.93 -0.42 -21.78
N LEU A 22 -22.81 0.03 -22.32
CA LEU A 22 -21.48 -0.45 -21.92
C LEU A 22 -21.35 -0.22 -20.41
N PRO A 23 -21.00 -1.25 -19.62
CA PRO A 23 -20.53 -1.01 -18.26
C PRO A 23 -19.29 -0.13 -18.36
N SER A 24 -19.27 0.95 -17.58
CA SER A 24 -18.09 1.80 -17.40
C SER A 24 -16.90 0.91 -17.08
N ALA A 25 -16.00 0.77 -18.05
CA ALA A 25 -14.69 0.21 -17.78
C ALA A 25 -13.94 1.25 -16.93
N GLU A 26 -14.04 1.14 -15.61
CA GLU A 26 -13.05 1.70 -14.69
C GLU A 26 -11.76 0.89 -14.88
N ALA A 27 -11.07 1.16 -15.99
CA ALA A 27 -9.78 0.58 -16.28
C ALA A 27 -8.89 1.69 -16.83
N ARG A 28 -8.06 2.22 -15.94
CA ARG A 28 -6.60 2.10 -16.04
C ARG A 28 -6.00 2.72 -14.78
N ALA A 29 -5.53 1.87 -13.87
CA ALA A 29 -4.40 2.26 -13.05
C ALA A 29 -3.25 2.60 -14.02
N GLU A 30 -3.01 3.90 -14.19
CA GLU A 30 -1.85 4.50 -14.85
C GLU A 30 -0.56 4.08 -14.11
N PRO A 31 0.63 4.27 -14.71
CA PRO A 31 1.75 3.34 -14.64
C PRO A 31 2.19 3.01 -13.21
N THR A 32 2.25 1.72 -12.92
CA THR A 32 2.99 1.15 -11.80
C THR A 32 4.47 1.31 -12.09
N GLU A 33 5.04 2.47 -11.77
CA GLU A 33 6.49 2.67 -11.85
C GLU A 33 7.13 1.93 -10.68
N THR A 34 7.94 0.91 -10.96
CA THR A 34 8.79 0.31 -9.93
C THR A 34 9.89 1.31 -9.59
N LEU A 35 9.83 1.87 -8.38
CA LEU A 35 10.81 2.82 -7.87
C LEU A 35 12.13 2.10 -7.53
N TYR A 36 12.03 0.96 -6.84
CA TYR A 36 13.18 0.13 -6.50
C TYR A 36 12.75 -1.28 -6.07
N SER A 37 13.73 -2.19 -6.05
CA SER A 37 13.66 -3.48 -5.37
C SER A 37 14.84 -3.60 -4.39
N LEU A 38 14.57 -4.12 -3.20
CA LEU A 38 15.54 -4.26 -2.11
C LEU A 38 15.53 -5.69 -1.58
N GLU A 39 16.66 -6.39 -1.75
CA GLU A 39 16.92 -7.65 -1.05
C GLU A 39 17.39 -7.35 0.38
N THR A 40 16.68 -7.88 1.37
CA THR A 40 16.93 -7.59 2.78
C THR A 40 16.38 -8.70 3.70
N ARG A 41 16.19 -8.39 4.98
CA ARG A 41 15.52 -9.24 5.96
C ARG A 41 14.25 -8.57 6.48
N CYS A 42 13.19 -9.34 6.62
CA CYS A 42 11.92 -8.90 7.18
C CYS A 42 11.51 -9.80 8.34
N SER A 43 10.79 -9.25 9.32
CA SER A 43 10.21 -9.99 10.45
C SER A 43 8.71 -9.69 10.50
N VAL A 44 7.92 -10.72 10.79
CA VAL A 44 6.46 -10.62 10.94
C VAL A 44 6.08 -11.01 12.37
N ALA A 45 5.15 -10.27 12.96
CA ALA A 45 4.67 -10.46 14.33
C ALA A 45 5.81 -10.59 15.37
N GLY A 46 6.89 -9.85 15.15
CA GLY A 46 8.06 -9.84 16.02
C GLY A 46 8.91 -11.11 16.03
N GLY A 47 8.70 -12.02 15.07
CA GLY A 47 9.50 -13.23 14.88
C GLY A 47 10.94 -12.96 14.44
N GLU A 48 11.70 -14.03 14.18
CA GLU A 48 13.08 -13.90 13.72
C GLU A 48 13.12 -13.31 12.29
N PRO A 49 14.06 -12.40 11.97
CA PRO A 49 14.14 -11.85 10.61
C PRO A 49 14.56 -12.88 9.57
N GLU A 50 13.76 -13.04 8.52
CA GLU A 50 13.96 -13.96 7.40
C GLU A 50 14.35 -13.20 6.12
N PRO A 51 15.04 -13.84 5.15
CA PRO A 51 15.28 -13.23 3.84
C PRO A 51 13.99 -12.74 3.18
N CYS A 52 14.05 -11.56 2.59
CA CYS A 52 12.89 -10.81 2.13
C CYS A 52 13.26 -9.95 0.93
N VAL A 53 12.34 -9.82 -0.04
CA VAL A 53 12.45 -8.85 -1.14
C VAL A 53 11.36 -7.81 -0.98
N VAL A 54 11.74 -6.53 -0.99
CA VAL A 54 10.81 -5.41 -0.92
C VAL A 54 10.80 -4.67 -2.24
N GLU A 55 9.66 -4.69 -2.91
CA GLU A 55 9.44 -3.94 -4.15
C GLU A 55 8.57 -2.71 -3.85
N ALA A 56 9.07 -1.53 -4.18
CA ALA A 56 8.34 -0.28 -4.07
C ALA A 56 7.84 0.14 -5.44
N THR A 57 6.53 0.34 -5.56
CA THR A 57 5.87 0.77 -6.79
C THR A 57 5.01 2.00 -6.53
N LYS A 58 5.08 3.01 -7.40
CA LYS A 58 4.24 4.21 -7.30
C LYS A 58 3.10 4.15 -8.30
N ASP A 59 1.91 4.53 -7.86
CA ASP A 59 0.72 4.74 -8.67
C ASP A 59 -0.03 6.01 -8.20
N ALA A 60 -1.24 6.23 -8.73
CA ALA A 60 -2.07 7.39 -8.37
C ALA A 60 -2.60 7.36 -6.92
N GLU A 61 -2.62 6.20 -6.26
CA GLU A 61 -3.11 6.02 -4.89
C GLU A 61 -1.98 6.13 -3.85
N GLY A 62 -0.71 6.05 -4.28
CA GLY A 62 0.47 6.26 -3.44
C GLY A 62 1.63 5.34 -3.79
N THR A 63 2.51 5.13 -2.81
CA THR A 63 3.59 4.14 -2.92
C THR A 63 3.20 2.85 -2.23
N THR A 64 3.22 1.75 -2.97
CA THR A 64 2.97 0.40 -2.48
C THR A 64 4.31 -0.32 -2.29
N TYR A 65 4.49 -0.91 -1.10
CA TYR A 65 5.65 -1.68 -0.70
C TYR A 65 5.23 -3.13 -0.51
N ARG A 66 5.61 -3.99 -1.46
CA ARG A 66 5.33 -5.42 -1.44
C ARG A 66 6.53 -6.16 -0.85
N HIS A 67 6.36 -6.78 0.31
CA HIS A 67 7.36 -7.56 1.00
C HIS A 67 7.10 -9.04 0.74
N THR A 68 8.00 -9.69 0.00
CA THR A 68 7.96 -11.13 -0.26
C THR A 68 8.88 -11.83 0.73
N ILE A 69 8.32 -12.66 1.62
CA ILE A 69 8.99 -13.33 2.73
C ILE A 69 8.73 -14.83 2.60
N GLY A 70 9.60 -15.55 1.90
CA GLY A 70 9.32 -16.93 1.51
C GLY A 70 8.05 -17.01 0.66
N GLU A 71 7.03 -17.75 1.12
CA GLU A 71 5.72 -17.85 0.47
C GLU A 71 4.72 -16.78 0.92
N ARG A 72 5.05 -15.98 1.95
CA ARG A 72 4.20 -14.93 2.49
C ARG A 72 4.44 -13.62 1.73
N VAL A 73 3.36 -12.88 1.48
CA VAL A 73 3.42 -11.53 0.91
C VAL A 73 2.71 -10.56 1.85
N GLU A 74 3.45 -9.58 2.36
CA GLU A 74 2.92 -8.48 3.16
C GLU A 74 2.97 -7.19 2.34
N THR A 75 1.83 -6.53 2.15
CA THR A 75 1.76 -5.33 1.30
C THR A 75 1.35 -4.13 2.13
N VAL A 76 2.20 -3.12 2.17
CA VAL A 76 1.93 -1.82 2.80
C VAL A 76 1.74 -0.79 1.72
N ARG A 77 0.78 0.12 1.90
CA ARG A 77 0.61 1.30 1.05
C ARG A 77 0.74 2.56 1.89
N ILE A 78 1.39 3.55 1.31
CA ILE A 78 1.52 4.90 1.85
C ILE A 78 0.95 5.85 0.80
N SER A 79 -0.20 6.46 1.10
CA SER A 79 -0.84 7.43 0.20
C SER A 79 -0.27 8.82 0.38
N ASP A 80 -0.36 9.63 -0.67
CA ASP A 80 0.06 11.02 -0.68
C ASP A 80 -1.21 11.89 -0.64
N ALA A 81 -1.35 12.79 0.34
CA ALA A 81 -2.46 13.76 0.49
C ALA A 81 -3.91 13.19 0.68
N PRO A 82 -4.34 12.86 1.92
CA PRO A 82 -3.56 12.90 3.15
C PRO A 82 -2.63 11.69 3.25
N VAL A 83 -1.51 11.88 3.95
CA VAL A 83 -0.61 10.78 4.27
C VAL A 83 -1.34 9.76 5.14
N ARG A 84 -1.49 8.53 4.63
CA ARG A 84 -2.07 7.39 5.35
C ARG A 84 -1.25 6.15 5.07
N MET A 85 -1.09 5.33 6.10
CA MET A 85 -0.50 4.01 5.97
C MET A 85 -1.60 2.96 6.07
N SER A 86 -1.53 1.95 5.21
CA SER A 86 -2.45 0.81 5.28
C SER A 86 -1.73 -0.48 4.91
N VAL A 87 -2.20 -1.60 5.46
CA VAL A 87 -1.76 -2.94 5.11
C VAL A 87 -2.89 -3.67 4.38
N TRP A 88 -2.54 -4.44 3.35
CA TRP A 88 -3.49 -5.24 2.59
C TRP A 88 -3.87 -6.50 3.36
N ASP A 89 -5.17 -6.75 3.53
CA ASP A 89 -5.71 -8.00 4.05
C ASP A 89 -6.23 -8.85 2.88
N PRO A 90 -5.49 -9.90 2.47
CA PRO A 90 -5.88 -10.72 1.33
C PRO A 90 -7.12 -11.57 1.62
N SER A 91 -7.46 -11.83 2.88
CA SER A 91 -8.63 -12.62 3.26
C SER A 91 -9.94 -11.85 3.08
N LYS A 92 -9.88 -10.53 3.26
CA LYS A 92 -11.04 -9.63 3.13
C LYS A 92 -10.99 -8.78 1.86
N ASN A 93 -9.89 -8.86 1.10
CA ASN A 93 -9.65 -8.05 -0.09
C ASN A 93 -9.81 -6.55 0.22
N THR A 94 -9.21 -6.09 1.34
CA THR A 94 -9.38 -4.74 1.85
C THR A 94 -8.10 -4.17 2.43
N TRP A 95 -7.98 -2.83 2.45
CA TRP A 95 -6.90 -2.11 3.10
C TRP A 95 -7.28 -1.78 4.54
N ASN A 96 -6.49 -2.26 5.50
CA ASN A 96 -6.63 -1.93 6.91
C ASN A 96 -5.67 -0.79 7.29
N PRO A 97 -6.09 0.20 8.10
CA PRO A 97 -5.22 1.29 8.51
C PRO A 97 -4.09 0.81 9.42
N LEU A 98 -2.89 1.34 9.21
CA LEU A 98 -1.74 1.22 10.13
C LEU A 98 -1.62 2.51 10.94
N ASN A 99 -1.48 2.38 12.26
CA ASN A 99 -1.52 3.55 13.16
C ASN A 99 -0.14 4.15 13.45
N SER A 100 0.94 3.42 13.19
CA SER A 100 2.30 3.87 13.49
C SER A 100 3.33 3.20 12.61
N ALA A 101 4.45 3.88 12.43
CA ALA A 101 5.71 3.30 11.97
C ALA A 101 6.84 3.86 12.85
N ALA A 102 7.93 3.10 12.99
CA ALA A 102 9.08 3.47 13.80
C ALA A 102 10.37 2.96 13.18
N ALA A 103 11.46 3.70 13.30
CA ALA A 103 12.79 3.28 12.91
C ALA A 103 13.65 3.04 14.15
N ARG A 104 14.34 1.90 14.20
CA ARG A 104 15.33 1.54 15.20
C ARG A 104 16.71 1.49 14.58
N PHE A 105 17.62 2.36 15.03
CA PHE A 105 18.95 2.51 14.45
C PHE A 105 19.92 1.41 14.87
N SER A 106 19.85 0.90 16.10
CA SER A 106 20.70 -0.22 16.57
C SER A 106 20.56 -1.49 15.72
N THR A 107 19.37 -1.72 15.16
CA THR A 107 19.06 -2.89 14.33
C THR A 107 18.80 -2.54 12.86
N ASN A 108 18.96 -1.27 12.49
CA ASN A 108 18.65 -0.75 11.15
C ASN A 108 17.27 -1.20 10.65
N THR A 109 16.24 -1.11 11.49
CA THR A 109 14.91 -1.67 11.19
C THR A 109 13.84 -0.60 11.16
N ILE A 110 12.96 -0.63 10.16
CA ILE A 110 11.68 0.09 10.16
C ILE A 110 10.59 -0.90 10.49
N CYS A 111 9.72 -0.59 11.45
CA CYS A 111 8.60 -1.44 11.82
C CYS A 111 7.28 -0.68 11.73
N PHE A 112 6.26 -1.36 11.23
CA PHE A 112 4.87 -0.90 11.15
C PHE A 112 4.06 -1.48 12.31
N ASN A 113 3.18 -0.64 12.85
CA ASN A 113 2.25 -0.97 13.94
C ASN A 113 2.94 -1.68 15.12
N GLY A 114 4.09 -1.14 15.55
CA GLY A 114 4.94 -1.76 16.56
C GLY A 114 5.93 -2.76 15.96
N ARG A 115 5.59 -4.06 15.92
CA ARG A 115 6.45 -5.13 15.37
C ARG A 115 5.68 -6.10 14.47
N ASP A 116 4.52 -5.68 13.97
CA ASP A 116 3.65 -6.52 13.15
C ASP A 116 4.34 -6.86 11.81
N LEU A 117 5.00 -5.87 11.22
CA LEU A 117 5.89 -6.02 10.08
C LEU A 117 7.12 -5.14 10.29
N CYS A 118 8.31 -5.72 10.17
CA CYS A 118 9.58 -5.03 10.27
C CYS A 118 10.45 -5.33 9.04
N VAL A 119 11.15 -4.33 8.52
CA VAL A 119 12.10 -4.44 7.41
C VAL A 119 13.45 -3.88 7.83
N VAL A 120 14.53 -4.60 7.53
CA VAL A 120 15.89 -4.09 7.71
C VAL A 120 16.23 -3.20 6.52
N ASN A 121 16.68 -1.97 6.74
CA ASN A 121 17.16 -1.10 5.67
C ASN A 121 18.27 -0.17 6.18
N ALA A 122 19.48 -0.73 6.27
CA ALA A 122 20.64 -0.02 6.78
C ALA A 122 21.03 1.16 5.89
N ASN A 123 20.99 1.02 4.57
CA ASN A 123 21.36 2.11 3.65
C ASN A 123 20.46 3.33 3.87
N TYR A 124 19.15 3.10 3.96
CA TYR A 124 18.20 4.16 4.21
C TYR A 124 18.37 4.79 5.60
N LEU A 125 18.50 3.98 6.65
CA LEU A 125 18.61 4.54 8.01
C LEU A 125 19.95 5.22 8.26
N ASN A 126 21.02 4.80 7.58
CA ASN A 126 22.29 5.51 7.60
C ASN A 126 22.15 6.88 6.92
N SER A 127 21.51 6.97 5.74
CA SER A 127 21.29 8.27 5.08
C SER A 127 20.42 9.19 5.95
N VAL A 128 19.39 8.67 6.60
CA VAL A 128 18.56 9.44 7.54
C VAL A 128 19.39 10.00 8.70
N ARG A 129 20.36 9.25 9.24
CA ARG A 129 21.25 9.75 10.31
C ARG A 129 22.18 10.85 9.82
N GLU A 130 22.68 10.73 8.59
CA GLU A 130 23.56 11.72 7.97
C GLU A 130 22.82 13.02 7.63
N GLU A 131 21.61 12.92 7.10
CA GLU A 131 20.78 14.06 6.69
C GLU A 131 20.12 14.77 7.89
N ARG A 132 19.82 14.03 8.96
CA ARG A 132 19.06 14.54 10.13
C ARG A 132 19.76 14.20 11.45
N PRO A 133 20.99 14.68 11.69
CA PRO A 133 21.73 14.40 12.91
C PRO A 133 20.97 14.90 14.16
N ASP A 134 20.31 16.05 14.10
CA ASP A 134 19.58 16.62 15.24
C ASP A 134 18.36 15.78 15.65
N ALA A 135 17.67 15.18 14.68
CA ALA A 135 16.52 14.31 14.93
C ALA A 135 16.94 12.92 15.43
N THR A 136 18.18 12.50 15.16
CA THR A 136 18.66 11.14 15.48
C THR A 136 19.72 11.08 16.59
N ALA A 137 20.28 12.21 17.00
CA ALA A 137 21.36 12.29 17.98
C ALA A 137 20.96 11.66 19.33
N GLY A 138 21.68 10.61 19.73
CA GLY A 138 21.45 9.88 20.98
C GLY A 138 20.17 9.06 21.03
N ARG A 139 19.38 8.99 19.94
CA ARG A 139 18.11 8.26 19.87
C ARG A 139 18.32 6.93 19.15
N ASP A 140 17.93 5.83 19.79
CA ASP A 140 17.89 4.52 19.14
C ASP A 140 16.59 4.29 18.38
N LEU A 141 15.47 4.79 18.90
CA LEU A 141 14.13 4.58 18.36
C LEU A 141 13.48 5.93 18.05
N VAL A 142 12.99 6.08 16.83
CA VAL A 142 12.31 7.29 16.36
C VAL A 142 11.01 6.91 15.65
N GLN A 143 9.98 7.74 15.78
CA GLN A 143 8.75 7.55 15.02
C GLN A 143 9.06 7.77 13.54
N VAL A 144 8.40 7.06 12.64
CA VAL A 144 8.50 7.32 11.21
C VAL A 144 7.19 7.96 10.77
N ARG A 145 7.25 9.21 10.32
CA ARG A 145 6.16 9.87 9.59
C ARG A 145 6.57 10.01 8.14
N PHE A 146 5.62 9.88 7.22
CA PHE A 146 5.88 10.04 5.79
C PHE A 146 5.44 11.44 5.32
N ASP A 147 6.17 12.01 4.36
CA ASP A 147 5.81 13.24 3.64
C ASP A 147 4.80 12.92 2.52
N ASP A 148 4.42 13.94 1.80
CA ASP A 148 3.55 13.87 0.62
C ASP A 148 4.17 13.18 -0.60
N SER A 149 5.42 12.72 -0.51
CA SER A 149 6.07 11.89 -1.53
C SER A 149 6.09 10.39 -1.17
N GLY A 150 5.67 10.05 0.05
CA GLY A 150 5.75 8.71 0.60
C GLY A 150 7.12 8.37 1.19
N ARG A 151 8.00 9.36 1.40
CA ARG A 151 9.32 9.24 2.05
C ARG A 151 9.21 9.64 3.51
N VAL A 152 10.13 9.20 4.38
CA VAL A 152 10.08 9.59 5.80
C VAL A 152 10.44 11.08 5.98
N ASP A 153 9.53 11.83 6.59
CA ASP A 153 9.60 13.28 6.81
C ASP A 153 10.05 13.65 8.24
N LEU A 154 9.52 12.95 9.25
CA LEU A 154 9.75 13.26 10.66
C LEU A 154 10.13 12.02 11.47
N THR A 155 11.16 12.20 12.31
CA THR A 155 11.83 11.16 13.08
C THR A 155 12.05 11.51 14.55
N CYS A 156 11.01 11.78 15.34
CA CYS A 156 11.16 11.80 16.81
C CYS A 156 9.89 11.39 17.55
N TYR A 157 10.06 10.82 18.76
CA TYR A 157 9.00 10.56 19.75
C TYR A 157 8.88 11.66 20.83
N ASP A 158 9.72 12.71 20.79
CA ASP A 158 9.85 13.73 21.84
C ASP A 158 9.80 15.18 21.30
N ASP A 159 9.62 16.13 22.22
CA ASP A 159 9.48 17.58 21.99
C ASP A 159 10.71 18.24 21.29
N GLY A 160 11.78 17.48 21.06
CA GLY A 160 12.96 17.94 20.30
C GLY A 160 12.71 18.08 18.80
N CYS A 161 11.64 17.47 18.27
CA CYS A 161 11.18 17.68 16.91
C CYS A 161 10.27 18.92 16.88
N LYS A 162 10.84 20.12 16.69
CA LYS A 162 10.02 21.25 16.25
C LYS A 162 9.43 20.87 14.89
N GLU A 163 8.10 20.84 14.82
CA GLU A 163 7.35 20.69 13.58
C GLU A 163 7.90 21.69 12.57
N VAL A 164 8.63 21.21 11.56
CA VAL A 164 9.10 22.08 10.47
C VAL A 164 7.88 22.29 9.60
N ARG A 165 7.27 23.45 9.78
CA ARG A 165 6.02 23.85 9.13
C ARG A 165 6.27 24.50 7.78
#